data_AF-A0A1E2WRQ6-F1
#
_entry.id   AF-A0A1E2WRQ6-F1
#
_cell.length_a   1.000
_cell.length_b   1.000
_cell.length_c   1.000
_cell.angle_alpha   90.00
_cell.angle_beta   90.00
_cell.angle_gamma   90.00
#
_symmetry.space_group_name_H-M   'P 1'
#
loop_
_entity.id
_entity.type
_entity.pdbx_description
1 polymer ?
#
loop_
_entity_poly.entity_id
_entity_poly.type
_entity_poly.pdbx_seq_one_letter_code
_entity_poly.pdbx_strand_id
1 'polypeptide(L)'
;MDWLISIDIFHLGDWILAQSPTPTPLPTPAKNVNDIELLKSQLEFLKATNGQLSESFNKFVGAMQFTLVVFAFLGGFLAYVFGKNLDDAKKIASQVIRQEIDNKVADLVKSEVATVTRTLQRERVIASTVVDYYLPSNDLETNDCKLLQKRGFQKVRFWNQRRQPKNPIGDVFILDLINSNLLSGQEFAGLSDTDATNKREEKVKEQVDLVLNWLEKATVLVIYVKGRYREIDNLATRVDYYYVSANAPVSLMGIVTDSAYVAHGEKN
;
A
#
# COMPACT_ATOMS: atom_id res chain seq x y z
N MET A 1 -3.31 -23.95 21.99
CA MET A 1 -3.76 -23.01 20.95
C MET A 1 -2.70 -23.03 19.88
N ASP A 2 -2.86 -23.95 18.93
CA ASP A 2 -1.95 -24.20 17.83
C ASP A 2 -2.43 -23.40 16.61
N TRP A 3 -1.69 -22.39 16.21
CA TRP A 3 -1.97 -21.61 14.99
C TRP A 3 -0.80 -21.65 13.98
N LEU A 4 0.19 -22.52 14.20
CA LEU A 4 1.38 -22.62 13.36
C LEU A 4 1.34 -23.76 12.31
N ILE A 5 0.16 -24.23 11.90
CA ILE A 5 0.07 -25.23 10.84
C ILE A 5 -0.93 -24.74 9.78
N SER A 6 -0.38 -24.18 8.69
CA SER A 6 -0.91 -24.14 7.31
C SER A 6 -0.52 -22.85 6.55
N ILE A 7 0.76 -22.48 6.55
CA ILE A 7 1.29 -21.74 5.41
C ILE A 7 1.77 -22.81 4.43
N ASP A 8 0.96 -23.08 3.42
CA ASP A 8 1.33 -23.95 2.32
C ASP A 8 2.37 -23.23 1.44
N ILE A 9 3.64 -23.55 1.69
CA ILE A 9 4.80 -22.95 1.01
C ILE A 9 4.82 -23.32 -0.49
N PHE A 10 4.00 -24.27 -0.94
CA PHE A 10 3.94 -24.67 -2.35
C PHE A 10 3.15 -23.72 -3.26
N HIS A 11 2.35 -22.79 -2.71
CA HIS A 11 1.61 -21.80 -3.52
C HIS A 11 2.36 -20.49 -3.81
N LEU A 12 3.56 -20.29 -3.26
CA LEU A 12 4.41 -19.14 -3.58
C LEU A 12 5.00 -19.20 -5.01
N GLY A 13 5.00 -20.39 -5.65
CA GLY A 13 5.47 -20.56 -7.02
C GLY A 13 4.50 -20.01 -8.09
N ASP A 14 3.19 -20.02 -7.82
CA ASP A 14 2.17 -19.66 -8.80
C ASP A 14 2.04 -18.14 -9.02
N TRP A 15 2.54 -17.34 -8.09
CA TRP A 15 2.55 -15.87 -8.22
C TRP A 15 3.68 -15.31 -9.11
N ILE A 16 4.67 -16.14 -9.48
CA ILE A 16 5.84 -15.71 -10.25
C ILE A 16 5.67 -15.98 -11.76
N LEU A 17 4.67 -16.75 -12.20
CA LEU A 17 4.47 -17.10 -13.62
C LEU A 17 3.42 -16.26 -14.37
N ALA A 18 2.72 -15.32 -13.71
CA ALA A 18 1.65 -14.55 -14.33
C ALA A 18 2.06 -13.15 -14.83
N GLN A 19 3.23 -12.99 -15.45
CA GLN A 19 3.54 -11.84 -16.30
C GLN A 19 4.42 -12.24 -17.48
N SER A 20 3.82 -12.90 -18.47
CA SER A 20 4.31 -12.83 -19.85
C SER A 20 3.24 -12.14 -20.69
N PRO A 21 3.56 -11.06 -21.43
CA PRO A 21 2.59 -10.44 -22.32
C PRO A 21 2.22 -11.41 -23.45
N THR A 22 0.92 -11.60 -23.66
CA THR A 22 0.37 -12.37 -24.78
C THR A 22 0.78 -11.72 -26.12
N PRO A 23 1.39 -12.44 -27.07
CA PRO A 23 1.73 -11.86 -28.38
C PRO A 23 0.46 -11.66 -29.21
N THR A 24 0.20 -10.42 -29.60
CA THR A 24 -0.85 -10.06 -30.58
C THR A 24 -0.27 -10.17 -32.01
N PRO A 25 -1.04 -10.59 -33.03
CA PRO A 25 -0.46 -10.98 -34.32
C PRO A 25 0.10 -9.83 -35.15
N LEU A 26 1.16 -10.18 -35.88
CA LEU A 26 2.04 -9.36 -36.71
C LEU A 26 1.34 -8.77 -37.95
N PRO A 27 1.46 -7.46 -38.26
CA PRO A 27 1.37 -6.96 -39.62
C PRO A 27 2.76 -6.97 -40.30
N THR A 28 2.81 -7.51 -41.51
CA THR A 28 3.99 -7.62 -42.38
C THR A 28 4.61 -6.25 -42.68
N PRO A 29 5.96 -6.07 -42.65
CA PRO A 29 6.57 -4.74 -42.68
C PRO A 29 6.80 -4.21 -44.10
N ALA A 30 6.39 -2.97 -44.35
CA ALA A 30 6.96 -2.12 -45.39
C ALA A 30 8.27 -1.52 -44.84
N LYS A 31 9.40 -1.80 -45.48
CA LYS A 31 10.73 -1.32 -45.08
C LYS A 31 10.79 0.22 -45.07
N ASN A 32 10.85 0.84 -43.90
CA ASN A 32 11.29 2.22 -43.72
C ASN A 32 12.52 2.27 -42.81
N VAL A 33 13.50 3.09 -43.17
CA VAL A 33 14.82 3.19 -42.53
C VAL A 33 14.73 3.63 -41.05
N ASN A 34 13.63 4.30 -40.66
CA ASN A 34 13.34 4.70 -39.28
C ASN A 34 13.04 3.51 -38.35
N ASP A 35 12.62 2.36 -38.88
CA ASP A 35 12.32 1.18 -38.06
C ASP A 35 13.59 0.54 -37.50
N ILE A 36 14.74 0.73 -38.15
CA ILE A 36 16.01 0.14 -37.72
C ILE A 36 16.53 0.82 -36.45
N GLU A 37 16.39 2.15 -36.34
CA GLU A 37 16.77 2.89 -35.13
C GLU A 37 15.81 2.61 -33.97
N LEU A 38 14.51 2.48 -34.26
CA LEU A 38 13.50 2.13 -33.27
C LEU A 38 13.67 0.70 -32.76
N LEU A 39 13.98 -0.26 -33.65
CA LEU A 39 14.34 -1.63 -33.28
C LEU A 39 15.61 -1.69 -32.42
N LYS A 40 16.62 -0.87 -32.74
CA LYS A 40 17.87 -0.81 -31.96
C LYS A 40 17.63 -0.24 -30.57
N SER A 41 16.83 0.83 -30.46
CA SER A 41 16.41 1.41 -29.19
C SER A 41 15.60 0.43 -28.33
N GLN A 42 14.72 -0.36 -28.96
CA GLN A 42 13.95 -1.40 -28.25
C GLN A 42 14.84 -2.57 -27.80
N LEU A 43 15.85 -2.95 -28.59
CA LEU A 43 16.79 -4.01 -28.27
C LEU A 43 17.72 -3.60 -27.12
N GLU A 44 18.18 -2.34 -27.10
CA GLU A 44 18.93 -1.76 -25.98
C GLU A 44 18.07 -1.65 -24.71
N PHE A 45 16.81 -1.24 -24.84
CA PHE A 45 15.87 -1.22 -23.71
C PHE A 45 15.62 -2.63 -23.15
N LEU A 46 15.39 -3.64 -24.00
CA LEU A 46 15.21 -5.03 -23.57
C LEU A 46 16.49 -5.60 -22.93
N LYS A 47 17.67 -5.21 -23.44
CA LYS A 47 18.96 -5.62 -22.87
C LYS A 47 19.21 -4.97 -21.50
N ALA A 48 18.89 -3.68 -21.35
CA ALA A 48 18.98 -2.96 -20.08
C ALA A 48 17.97 -3.50 -19.05
N THR A 49 16.75 -3.83 -19.50
CA THR A 49 15.70 -4.42 -18.65
C THR A 49 16.10 -5.82 -18.19
N ASN A 50 16.68 -6.65 -19.06
CA ASN A 50 17.24 -7.96 -18.67
C ASN A 50 18.41 -7.84 -17.68
N GLY A 51 19.23 -6.79 -17.79
CA GLY A 51 20.30 -6.50 -16.83
C GLY A 51 19.75 -6.16 -15.44
N GLN A 52 18.77 -5.27 -15.38
CA GLN A 52 18.08 -4.89 -14.13
C GLN A 52 17.29 -6.06 -13.51
N LEU A 53 16.71 -6.92 -14.35
CA LEU A 53 16.02 -8.12 -13.90
C LEU A 53 17.00 -9.13 -13.30
N SER A 54 18.17 -9.31 -13.91
CA SER A 54 19.24 -10.18 -13.40
C SER A 54 19.81 -9.67 -12.07
N GLU A 55 19.97 -8.35 -11.92
CA GLU A 55 20.40 -7.75 -10.65
C GLU A 55 19.34 -7.90 -9.55
N SER A 56 18.07 -7.74 -9.89
CA SER A 56 16.95 -7.93 -8.96
C SER A 56 16.77 -9.41 -8.57
N PHE A 57 16.95 -10.33 -9.52
CA PHE A 57 16.91 -11.77 -9.28
C PHE A 57 18.08 -12.22 -8.40
N ASN A 58 19.29 -11.69 -8.61
CA ASN A 58 20.44 -11.97 -7.74
C ASN A 58 20.24 -11.43 -6.32
N LYS A 59 19.61 -10.25 -6.15
CA LYS A 59 19.24 -9.73 -4.84
C LYS A 59 18.16 -10.58 -4.15
N PHE A 60 17.16 -11.02 -4.91
CA PHE A 60 16.09 -11.88 -4.40
C PHE A 60 16.58 -13.29 -4.04
N VAL A 61 17.39 -13.92 -4.89
CA VAL A 61 18.06 -15.21 -4.63
C VAL A 61 18.99 -15.08 -3.44
N GLY A 62 19.74 -13.97 -3.32
CA GLY A 62 20.54 -13.68 -2.14
C GLY A 62 19.72 -13.60 -0.85
N ALA A 63 18.58 -12.91 -0.88
CA ALA A 63 17.67 -12.80 0.27
C ALA A 63 16.99 -14.13 0.64
N MET A 64 16.59 -14.94 -0.35
CA MET A 64 16.07 -16.29 -0.13
C MET A 64 17.13 -17.24 0.41
N GLN A 65 18.35 -17.22 -0.15
CA GLN A 65 19.46 -18.05 0.32
C GLN A 65 19.85 -17.68 1.75
N PHE A 66 19.84 -16.39 2.10
CA PHE A 66 20.04 -15.92 3.47
C PHE A 66 18.95 -16.42 4.41
N THR A 67 17.68 -16.34 3.99
CA THR A 67 16.53 -16.84 4.78
C THR A 67 16.65 -18.34 5.04
N LEU A 68 16.99 -19.13 4.02
CA LEU A 68 17.21 -20.56 4.13
C LEU A 68 18.41 -20.89 5.04
N VAL A 69 19.50 -20.12 4.96
CA VAL A 69 20.67 -20.30 5.85
C VAL A 69 20.29 -19.99 7.29
N VAL A 70 19.57 -18.91 7.57
CA VAL A 70 19.11 -18.55 8.93
C VAL A 70 18.18 -19.62 9.49
N PHE A 71 17.21 -20.11 8.70
CA PHE A 71 16.35 -21.21 9.13
C PHE A 71 17.08 -22.55 9.27
N ALA A 72 18.09 -22.83 8.44
CA ALA A 72 18.94 -24.01 8.59
C ALA A 72 19.82 -23.95 9.85
N PHE A 73 20.35 -22.76 10.18
CA PHE A 73 21.07 -22.53 11.43
C PHE A 73 20.15 -22.67 12.64
N LEU A 74 18.95 -22.08 12.61
CA LEU A 74 17.96 -22.22 13.68
C LEU A 74 17.48 -23.67 13.84
N GLY A 75 17.20 -24.37 12.73
CA GLY A 75 16.81 -25.78 12.73
C GLY A 75 17.92 -26.70 13.23
N GLY A 76 19.15 -26.49 12.77
CA GLY A 76 20.33 -27.23 13.23
C GLY A 76 20.67 -26.96 14.70
N PHE A 77 20.53 -25.71 15.15
CA PHE A 77 20.71 -25.31 16.54
C PHE A 77 19.66 -25.93 17.46
N LEU A 78 18.38 -25.91 17.07
CA LEU A 78 17.32 -26.56 17.84
C LEU A 78 17.52 -28.08 17.90
N ALA A 79 17.86 -28.73 16.77
CA ALA A 79 18.15 -30.17 16.75
C ALA A 79 19.37 -30.55 17.61
N TYR A 80 20.40 -29.69 17.66
CA TYR A 80 21.59 -29.89 18.47
C TYR A 80 21.32 -29.68 19.97
N VAL A 81 20.61 -28.62 20.34
CA VAL A 81 20.29 -28.25 21.73
C VAL A 81 19.30 -29.22 22.35
N PHE A 82 18.30 -29.70 21.61
CA PHE A 82 17.34 -30.67 22.11
C PHE A 82 17.81 -32.14 21.97
N GLY A 83 18.79 -32.42 21.11
CA GLY A 83 19.28 -33.77 20.83
C GLY A 83 20.39 -34.28 21.75
N LYS A 84 21.15 -33.42 22.46
CA LYS A 84 22.24 -33.84 23.34
C LYS A 84 22.32 -33.01 24.63
N ASN A 85 22.13 -33.69 25.75
CA ASN A 85 22.48 -33.34 27.14
C ASN A 85 22.62 -31.85 27.47
N LEU A 86 21.60 -31.33 28.16
CA LEU A 86 21.42 -29.94 28.61
C LEU A 86 22.64 -29.31 29.32
N ASP A 87 23.53 -30.10 29.91
CA ASP A 87 24.70 -29.60 30.65
C ASP A 87 25.89 -29.23 29.75
N ASP A 88 26.08 -29.88 28.60
CA ASP A 88 27.14 -29.55 27.64
C ASP A 88 26.76 -28.34 26.77
N ALA A 89 25.46 -28.15 26.52
CA ALA A 89 24.91 -27.02 25.76
C ALA A 89 25.22 -25.67 26.42
N LYS A 90 25.22 -25.60 27.76
CA LYS A 90 25.50 -24.36 28.50
C LYS A 90 26.98 -23.94 28.43
N LYS A 91 27.89 -24.91 28.39
CA LYS A 91 29.34 -24.69 28.26
C LYS A 91 29.73 -24.26 26.85
N ILE A 92 29.22 -24.96 25.83
CA ILE A 92 29.52 -24.65 24.42
C ILE A 92 28.88 -23.32 24.01
N ALA A 93 27.65 -23.03 24.46
CA ALA A 93 27.03 -21.73 24.22
C ALA A 93 27.88 -20.58 24.81
N SER A 94 28.36 -20.72 26.05
CA SER A 94 29.17 -19.66 26.69
C SER A 94 30.52 -19.41 26.00
N GLN A 95 31.08 -20.42 25.34
CA GLN A 95 32.39 -20.36 24.69
C GLN A 95 32.29 -19.87 23.23
N VAL A 96 31.25 -20.30 22.50
CA VAL A 96 30.95 -19.87 21.12
C VAL A 96 30.39 -18.44 21.09
N ILE A 97 29.61 -18.04 22.10
CA ILE A 97 29.10 -16.66 22.26
C ILE A 97 30.24 -15.65 22.46
N ARG A 98 31.36 -16.07 23.07
CA ARG A 98 32.48 -15.17 23.39
C ARG A 98 33.52 -15.01 22.28
N GLN A 99 33.51 -15.86 21.26
CA GLN A 99 34.60 -15.90 20.27
C GLN A 99 34.18 -15.49 18.85
N GLU A 100 32.88 -15.50 18.53
CA GLU A 100 32.41 -15.29 17.14
C GLU A 100 31.42 -14.12 16.97
N ILE A 101 31.08 -13.42 18.06
CA ILE A 101 30.06 -12.34 18.09
C ILE A 101 30.66 -10.92 18.01
N ASP A 102 31.97 -10.74 18.09
CA ASP A 102 32.54 -9.39 18.19
C ASP A 102 32.60 -8.69 16.82
N ASN A 103 31.50 -7.98 16.56
CA ASN A 103 31.35 -6.74 15.78
C ASN A 103 30.80 -6.81 14.36
N LYS A 104 30.72 -7.98 13.70
CA LYS A 104 30.13 -8.04 12.32
C LYS A 104 28.79 -8.75 12.24
N VAL A 105 28.60 -9.86 12.94
CA VAL A 105 27.33 -10.62 12.90
C VAL A 105 26.26 -9.97 13.79
N ALA A 106 26.65 -9.42 14.94
CA ALA A 106 25.73 -8.73 15.84
C ALA A 106 25.08 -7.49 15.18
N ASP A 107 25.87 -6.70 14.46
CA ASP A 107 25.38 -5.48 13.80
C ASP A 107 24.46 -5.81 12.62
N LEU A 108 24.81 -6.83 11.81
CA LEU A 108 23.97 -7.31 10.71
C LEU A 108 22.65 -7.91 11.21
N VAL A 109 22.69 -8.78 12.22
CA VAL A 109 21.47 -9.37 12.79
C VAL A 109 20.60 -8.29 13.43
N LYS A 110 21.19 -7.32 14.14
CA LYS A 110 20.46 -6.21 14.76
C LYS A 110 19.85 -5.29 13.71
N SER A 111 20.54 -4.98 12.61
CA SER A 111 20.00 -4.16 11.53
C SER A 111 18.86 -4.86 10.79
N GLU A 112 18.98 -6.17 10.54
CA GLU A 112 17.93 -6.94 9.90
C GLU A 112 16.70 -7.11 10.80
N VAL A 113 16.89 -7.44 12.08
CA VAL A 113 15.79 -7.50 13.06
C VAL A 113 15.10 -6.14 13.19
N ALA A 114 15.85 -5.03 13.20
CA ALA A 114 15.27 -3.69 13.22
C ALA A 114 14.46 -3.39 11.94
N THR A 115 14.94 -3.83 10.77
CA THR A 115 14.23 -3.68 9.49
C THR A 115 12.94 -4.48 9.47
N VAL A 116 12.99 -5.77 9.84
CA VAL A 116 11.81 -6.63 9.93
C VAL A 116 10.81 -6.09 10.95
N THR A 117 11.28 -5.63 12.11
CA THR A 117 10.42 -5.02 13.14
C THR A 117 9.72 -3.78 12.60
N ARG A 118 10.44 -2.89 11.90
CA ARG A 118 9.84 -1.70 11.26
C ARG A 118 8.81 -2.08 10.21
N THR A 119 9.08 -3.08 9.38
CA THR A 119 8.13 -3.55 8.36
C THR A 119 6.89 -4.17 8.99
N LEU A 120 7.04 -4.98 10.04
CA LEU A 120 5.91 -5.57 10.76
C LEU A 120 5.09 -4.53 11.52
N GLN A 121 5.73 -3.55 12.14
CA GLN A 121 5.04 -2.42 12.78
C GLN A 121 4.24 -1.62 11.75
N ARG A 122 4.81 -1.39 10.57
CA ARG A 122 4.14 -0.70 9.46
C ARG A 122 2.86 -1.40 9.01
N GLU A 123 2.96 -2.69 8.71
CA GLU A 123 1.78 -3.47 8.31
C GLU A 123 0.77 -3.64 9.47
N ARG A 124 1.23 -3.64 10.73
CA ARG A 124 0.34 -3.64 11.90
C ARG A 124 -0.49 -2.36 11.99
N VAL A 125 0.10 -1.20 11.72
CA VAL A 125 -0.64 0.08 11.69
C VAL A 125 -1.77 -0.04 10.67
N ILE A 126 -1.45 -0.37 9.42
CA ILE A 126 -2.42 -0.55 8.32
C ILE A 126 -3.55 -1.51 8.71
N ALA A 127 -3.21 -2.68 9.27
CA ALA A 127 -4.19 -3.68 9.66
C ALA A 127 -5.12 -3.21 10.79
N SER A 128 -4.61 -2.39 11.71
CA SER A 128 -5.36 -1.90 12.87
C SER A 128 -6.23 -0.67 12.58
N THR A 129 -5.89 0.09 11.54
CA THR A 129 -6.56 1.32 11.14
C THR A 129 -8.00 1.05 10.69
N VAL A 130 -8.93 1.83 11.24
CA VAL A 130 -10.32 1.89 10.81
C VAL A 130 -10.45 2.94 9.71
N VAL A 131 -10.86 2.51 8.53
CA VAL A 131 -11.07 3.39 7.38
C VAL A 131 -12.56 3.52 7.11
N ASP A 132 -13.08 4.74 7.16
CA ASP A 132 -14.44 5.06 6.74
C ASP A 132 -14.42 5.55 5.29
N TYR A 133 -15.14 4.84 4.42
CA TYR A 133 -15.24 5.17 3.01
C TYR A 133 -16.64 5.71 2.72
N TYR A 134 -16.76 7.00 2.43
CA TYR A 134 -18.04 7.65 2.15
C TYR A 134 -18.22 7.99 0.67
N LEU A 135 -19.30 7.48 0.09
CA LEU A 135 -19.71 7.75 -1.29
C LEU A 135 -21.06 8.51 -1.31
N PRO A 136 -21.09 9.80 -1.68
CA PRO A 136 -22.30 10.61 -1.57
C PRO A 136 -23.48 10.22 -2.46
N SER A 137 -23.25 9.62 -3.64
CA SER A 137 -24.28 9.52 -4.68
C SER A 137 -24.75 8.11 -5.02
N ASN A 138 -24.07 7.07 -4.54
CA ASN A 138 -24.35 5.69 -4.90
C ASN A 138 -24.28 4.80 -3.67
N ASP A 139 -25.11 3.77 -3.64
CA ASP A 139 -25.16 2.78 -2.56
C ASP A 139 -24.22 1.59 -2.80
N LEU A 140 -23.63 1.50 -4.00
CA LEU A 140 -22.74 0.41 -4.37
C LEU A 140 -21.32 0.71 -3.95
N GLU A 141 -20.75 -0.23 -3.21
CA GLU A 141 -19.34 -0.22 -2.85
C GLU A 141 -18.44 -0.23 -4.10
N THR A 142 -17.48 0.69 -4.14
CA THR A 142 -16.57 0.86 -5.27
C THR A 142 -15.46 -0.20 -5.28
N ASN A 143 -14.79 -0.36 -6.42
CA ASN A 143 -13.59 -1.19 -6.49
C ASN A 143 -12.47 -0.64 -5.61
N ASP A 144 -12.37 0.69 -5.46
CA ASP A 144 -11.38 1.35 -4.62
C ASP A 144 -11.57 0.99 -3.13
N CYS A 145 -12.81 0.91 -2.65
CA CYS A 145 -13.11 0.44 -1.30
C CYS A 145 -12.66 -1.01 -1.08
N LYS A 146 -12.89 -1.90 -2.05
CA LYS A 146 -12.43 -3.29 -2.00
C LYS A 146 -10.91 -3.41 -2.09
N LEU A 147 -10.25 -2.49 -2.80
CA LEU A 147 -8.79 -2.46 -2.90
C LEU A 147 -8.14 -2.13 -1.55
N LEU A 148 -8.75 -1.26 -0.74
CA LEU A 148 -8.29 -1.00 0.63
C LEU A 148 -8.28 -2.28 1.48
N GLN A 149 -9.35 -3.06 1.41
CA GLN A 149 -9.43 -4.34 2.11
C GLN A 149 -8.32 -5.30 1.65
N LYS A 150 -8.11 -5.40 0.32
CA LYS A 150 -7.04 -6.23 -0.26
C LYS A 150 -5.64 -5.74 0.09
N ARG A 151 -5.44 -4.43 0.30
CA ARG A 151 -4.16 -3.85 0.71
C ARG A 151 -3.78 -4.23 2.15
N GLY A 152 -4.75 -4.66 2.97
CA GLY A 152 -4.52 -5.09 4.34
C GLY A 152 -5.26 -4.28 5.40
N PHE A 153 -6.06 -3.27 5.01
CA PHE A 153 -6.95 -2.59 5.95
C PHE A 153 -8.07 -3.54 6.36
N GLN A 154 -8.02 -4.08 7.58
CA GLN A 154 -8.97 -5.10 8.03
C GLN A 154 -10.35 -4.52 8.39
N LYS A 155 -10.43 -3.21 8.64
CA LYS A 155 -11.63 -2.51 9.12
C LYS A 155 -12.01 -1.37 8.19
N VAL A 156 -12.48 -1.71 6.98
CA VAL A 156 -13.03 -0.73 6.03
C VAL A 156 -14.55 -0.70 6.17
N ARG A 157 -15.13 0.44 6.56
CA ARG A 157 -16.57 0.65 6.70
C ARG A 157 -17.07 1.52 5.55
N PHE A 158 -18.00 1.00 4.76
CA PHE A 158 -18.60 1.72 3.64
C PHE A 158 -19.86 2.48 4.07
N TRP A 159 -19.91 3.76 3.72
CA TRP A 159 -20.97 4.71 4.03
C TRP A 159 -21.48 5.39 2.76
N ASN A 160 -22.72 5.82 2.79
CA ASN A 160 -23.35 6.54 1.69
C ASN A 160 -24.44 7.48 2.21
N GLN A 161 -25.14 8.19 1.32
CA GLN A 161 -26.18 9.15 1.72
C GLN A 161 -27.31 8.51 2.56
N ARG A 162 -27.65 7.23 2.32
CA ARG A 162 -28.69 6.51 3.05
C ARG A 162 -28.20 5.93 4.37
N ARG A 163 -26.90 5.62 4.46
CA ARG A 163 -26.22 5.08 5.64
C ARG A 163 -25.10 6.02 6.02
N GLN A 164 -25.47 7.08 6.74
CA GLN A 164 -24.49 8.04 7.23
C GLN A 164 -23.56 7.40 8.27
N PRO A 165 -22.31 7.90 8.36
CA PRO A 165 -21.37 7.46 9.38
C PRO A 165 -21.96 7.63 10.79
N LYS A 166 -21.65 6.68 11.68
CA LYS A 166 -22.01 6.77 13.09
C LYS A 166 -20.75 6.97 13.91
N ASN A 167 -20.82 7.88 14.89
CA ASN A 167 -19.71 8.10 15.80
C ASN A 167 -19.42 6.83 16.64
N PRO A 168 -18.14 6.52 16.91
CA PRO A 168 -16.96 7.26 16.48
C PRO A 168 -16.58 7.01 15.01
N ILE A 169 -16.12 8.08 14.36
CA ILE A 169 -15.50 8.02 13.03
C ILE A 169 -14.13 7.33 13.14
N GLY A 170 -13.73 6.68 12.06
CA GLY A 170 -12.48 5.93 11.96
C GLY A 170 -11.26 6.83 12.02
N ASP A 171 -10.09 6.19 11.96
CA ASP A 171 -8.79 6.86 11.93
C ASP A 171 -8.59 7.67 10.65
N VAL A 172 -9.10 7.13 9.53
CA VAL A 172 -9.05 7.75 8.21
C VAL A 172 -10.45 7.81 7.64
N PHE A 173 -10.86 8.98 7.14
CA PHE A 173 -12.15 9.18 6.48
C PHE A 173 -11.93 9.57 5.02
N ILE A 174 -12.47 8.80 4.10
CA ILE A 174 -12.37 9.02 2.66
C ILE A 174 -13.69 9.60 2.15
N LEU A 175 -13.65 10.79 1.58
CA LEU A 175 -14.74 11.39 0.81
C LEU A 175 -14.51 11.11 -0.68
N ASP A 176 -15.30 10.21 -1.26
CA ASP A 176 -15.19 9.82 -2.67
C ASP A 176 -16.09 10.67 -3.56
N LEU A 177 -15.48 11.65 -4.23
CA LEU A 177 -16.13 12.51 -5.22
C LEU A 177 -15.83 12.06 -6.66
N ILE A 178 -14.85 11.16 -6.88
CA ILE A 178 -14.47 10.64 -8.20
C ILE A 178 -15.50 9.64 -8.72
N ASN A 179 -15.85 8.66 -7.89
CA ASN A 179 -16.88 7.68 -8.24
C ASN A 179 -18.28 8.21 -7.96
N SER A 180 -18.39 9.48 -7.55
CA SER A 180 -19.65 10.15 -7.34
C SER A 180 -20.21 10.72 -8.64
N ASN A 181 -21.52 10.54 -8.82
CA ASN A 181 -22.27 11.20 -9.88
C ASN A 181 -22.56 12.69 -9.56
N LEU A 182 -22.11 13.21 -8.41
CA LEU A 182 -22.35 14.62 -8.03
C LEU A 182 -21.61 15.64 -8.91
N LEU A 183 -20.46 15.26 -9.46
CA LEU A 183 -19.62 16.18 -10.25
C LEU A 183 -19.77 15.96 -11.76
N SER A 184 -20.74 15.14 -12.16
CA SER A 184 -21.03 14.78 -13.56
C SER A 184 -22.54 14.69 -13.82
N GLY A 185 -22.93 14.60 -15.09
CA GLY A 185 -24.32 14.37 -15.50
C GLY A 185 -25.03 15.59 -16.09
N GLN A 186 -26.35 15.46 -16.27
CA GLN A 186 -27.19 16.45 -16.95
C GLN A 186 -27.23 17.81 -16.26
N GLU A 187 -26.93 17.87 -14.96
CA GLU A 187 -26.95 19.11 -14.19
C GLU A 187 -25.90 20.14 -14.64
N PHE A 188 -24.89 19.67 -15.40
CA PHE A 188 -23.85 20.48 -16.00
C PHE A 188 -24.03 20.64 -17.52
N ALA A 189 -25.02 19.97 -18.12
CA ALA A 189 -25.25 20.02 -19.56
C ALA A 189 -25.82 21.39 -19.95
N GLY A 190 -25.23 22.01 -20.97
CA GLY A 190 -25.66 23.33 -21.46
C GLY A 190 -25.19 24.52 -20.63
N LEU A 191 -24.46 24.29 -19.53
CA LEU A 191 -23.76 25.37 -18.83
C LEU A 191 -22.50 25.79 -19.60
N SER A 192 -22.11 27.05 -19.45
CA SER A 192 -20.77 27.48 -19.87
C SER A 192 -19.70 26.76 -19.03
N ASP A 193 -18.47 26.66 -19.54
CA ASP A 193 -17.37 26.04 -18.79
C ASP A 193 -17.12 26.72 -17.44
N THR A 194 -17.34 28.04 -17.36
CA THR A 194 -17.18 28.81 -16.12
C THR A 194 -18.29 28.49 -15.13
N ASP A 195 -19.55 28.45 -15.60
CA ASP A 195 -20.70 28.14 -14.73
C ASP A 195 -20.64 26.69 -14.24
N ALA A 196 -20.27 25.75 -15.11
CA ALA A 196 -20.07 24.35 -14.74
C ALA A 196 -18.96 24.21 -13.70
N THR A 197 -17.86 24.95 -13.83
CA THR A 197 -16.75 24.94 -12.86
C THR A 197 -17.18 25.51 -11.51
N ASN A 198 -17.84 26.66 -11.50
CA ASN A 198 -18.36 27.27 -10.26
C ASN A 198 -19.36 26.36 -9.56
N LYS A 199 -20.23 25.69 -10.32
CA LYS A 199 -21.20 24.75 -9.77
C LYS A 199 -20.56 23.49 -9.20
N ARG A 200 -19.51 22.96 -9.82
CA ARG A 200 -18.73 21.84 -9.25
C ARG A 200 -18.04 22.27 -7.95
N GLU A 201 -17.48 23.47 -7.90
CA GLU A 201 -16.88 24.05 -6.70
C GLU A 201 -17.89 24.11 -5.54
N GLU A 202 -19.11 24.60 -5.81
CA GLU A 202 -20.19 24.62 -4.83
C GLU A 202 -20.56 23.21 -4.34
N LYS A 203 -20.65 22.22 -5.24
CA LYS A 203 -20.92 20.83 -4.85
C LYS A 203 -19.81 20.21 -4.02
N VAL A 204 -18.55 20.47 -4.35
CA VAL A 204 -17.41 20.02 -3.53
C VAL A 204 -17.52 20.65 -2.14
N LYS A 205 -17.82 21.95 -2.07
CA LYS A 205 -18.02 22.67 -0.82
C LYS A 205 -19.12 22.08 0.05
N GLU A 206 -20.30 21.83 -0.51
CA GLU A 206 -21.41 21.21 0.21
C GLU A 206 -21.00 19.88 0.86
N GLN A 207 -20.28 19.03 0.13
CA GLN A 207 -19.87 17.71 0.62
C GLN A 207 -18.75 17.79 1.66
N VAL A 208 -17.78 18.69 1.45
CA VAL A 208 -16.72 18.92 2.44
C VAL A 208 -17.31 19.45 3.73
N ASP A 209 -18.18 20.46 3.66
CA ASP A 209 -18.83 21.06 4.83
C ASP A 209 -19.69 20.03 5.60
N LEU A 210 -20.38 19.14 4.87
CA LEU A 210 -21.12 18.02 5.45
C LEU A 210 -20.20 17.07 6.23
N VAL A 211 -19.10 16.63 5.61
CA VAL A 211 -18.16 15.67 6.22
C VAL A 211 -17.45 16.28 7.42
N LEU A 212 -17.05 17.55 7.36
CA LEU A 212 -16.38 18.22 8.48
C LEU A 212 -17.21 18.22 9.77
N ASN A 213 -18.55 18.19 9.67
CA ASN A 213 -19.41 18.09 10.85
C ASN A 213 -19.39 16.71 11.52
N TRP A 214 -18.84 15.69 10.87
CA TRP A 214 -18.72 14.34 11.39
C TRP A 214 -17.35 14.04 12.01
N LEU A 215 -16.31 14.72 11.54
CA LEU A 215 -14.93 14.35 11.86
C LEU A 215 -14.51 14.76 13.28
N GLU A 216 -13.71 13.90 13.90
CA GLU A 216 -13.01 14.19 15.14
C GLU A 216 -11.60 14.73 14.85
N LYS A 217 -10.97 15.39 15.85
CA LYS A 217 -9.62 15.99 15.68
C LYS A 217 -8.55 15.02 15.19
N ALA A 218 -8.64 13.78 15.66
CA ALA A 218 -7.66 12.74 15.37
C ALA A 218 -7.91 11.99 14.06
N THR A 219 -9.00 12.29 13.34
CA THR A 219 -9.31 11.64 12.06
C THR A 219 -8.65 12.39 10.91
N VAL A 220 -7.97 11.66 10.03
CA VAL A 220 -7.39 12.24 8.81
C VAL A 220 -8.42 12.19 7.67
N LEU A 221 -8.70 13.34 7.06
CA LEU A 221 -9.62 13.46 5.91
C LEU A 221 -8.89 13.27 4.58
N VAL A 222 -9.28 12.26 3.81
CA VAL A 222 -8.80 12.02 2.44
C VAL A 222 -9.90 12.39 1.45
N ILE A 223 -9.66 13.40 0.62
CA ILE A 223 -10.62 13.87 -0.38
C ILE A 223 -10.25 13.26 -1.73
N TYR A 224 -11.00 12.26 -2.18
CA TYR A 224 -10.76 11.59 -3.44
C TYR A 224 -11.53 12.27 -4.57
N VAL A 225 -10.86 13.17 -5.30
CA VAL A 225 -11.46 14.08 -6.27
C VAL A 225 -10.59 14.27 -7.50
N LYS A 226 -11.20 14.40 -8.68
CA LYS A 226 -10.48 14.67 -9.93
C LYS A 226 -10.48 16.16 -10.22
N GLY A 227 -9.30 16.78 -10.17
CA GLY A 227 -9.11 18.21 -10.44
C GLY A 227 -8.59 18.95 -9.22
N ARG A 228 -8.48 20.28 -9.33
CA ARG A 228 -8.17 21.17 -8.22
C ARG A 228 -9.39 22.05 -7.94
N TYR A 229 -9.71 22.20 -6.66
CA TYR A 229 -10.87 22.92 -6.17
C TYR A 229 -10.40 23.92 -5.13
N ARG A 230 -10.80 25.19 -5.28
CA ARG A 230 -10.40 26.28 -4.38
C ARG A 230 -10.83 26.00 -2.94
N GLU A 231 -11.95 25.35 -2.75
CA GLU A 231 -12.44 24.97 -1.43
C GLU A 231 -11.46 24.03 -0.73
N ILE A 232 -10.88 23.07 -1.43
CA ILE A 232 -9.89 22.14 -0.85
C ILE A 232 -8.59 22.88 -0.53
N ASP A 233 -8.16 23.77 -1.41
CA ASP A 233 -6.96 24.60 -1.17
C ASP A 233 -7.13 25.51 0.05
N ASN A 234 -8.37 25.98 0.30
CA ASN A 234 -8.70 26.86 1.43
C ASN A 234 -8.98 26.13 2.75
N LEU A 235 -9.04 24.79 2.77
CA LEU A 235 -9.36 24.03 3.98
C LEU A 235 -8.42 24.33 5.14
N ALA A 236 -7.12 24.52 4.88
CA ALA A 236 -6.12 24.84 5.90
C ALA A 236 -6.44 26.12 6.70
N THR A 237 -7.27 27.02 6.16
CA THR A 237 -7.72 28.24 6.87
C THR A 237 -8.93 28.00 7.76
N ARG A 238 -9.62 26.86 7.58
CA ARG A 238 -10.92 26.55 8.18
C ARG A 238 -10.87 25.43 9.21
N VAL A 239 -9.90 24.52 9.09
CA VAL A 239 -9.83 23.30 9.91
C VAL A 239 -8.47 23.12 10.55
N ASP A 240 -8.49 22.52 11.74
CA ASP A 240 -7.31 22.17 12.56
C ASP A 240 -7.12 20.64 12.59
N TYR A 241 -7.41 19.98 11.46
CA TYR A 241 -7.29 18.53 11.28
C TYR A 241 -6.42 18.23 10.06
N TYR A 242 -5.80 17.06 10.04
CA TYR A 242 -5.05 16.61 8.87
C TYR A 242 -6.00 16.29 7.71
N TYR A 243 -5.69 16.84 6.53
CA TYR A 243 -6.41 16.53 5.31
C TYR A 243 -5.48 16.44 4.12
N VAL A 244 -5.88 15.70 3.09
CA VAL A 244 -5.10 15.49 1.87
C VAL A 244 -6.02 15.06 0.72
N SER A 245 -5.69 15.44 -0.51
CA SER A 245 -6.45 15.08 -1.70
C SER A 245 -5.78 13.96 -2.52
N ALA A 246 -6.57 13.00 -3.01
CA ALA A 246 -6.14 12.00 -3.97
C ALA A 246 -6.92 12.16 -5.29
N ASN A 247 -6.27 11.92 -6.44
CA ASN A 247 -6.88 12.13 -7.77
C ASN A 247 -6.88 10.90 -8.68
N ALA A 248 -6.33 9.78 -8.21
CA ALA A 248 -6.28 8.52 -8.91
C ALA A 248 -6.27 7.35 -7.91
N PRO A 249 -6.72 6.14 -8.29
CA PRO A 249 -6.78 4.98 -7.39
C PRO A 249 -5.45 4.65 -6.73
N VAL A 250 -4.34 4.70 -7.48
CA VAL A 250 -3.00 4.41 -6.95
C VAL A 250 -2.60 5.45 -5.88
N SER A 251 -2.83 6.73 -6.17
CA SER A 251 -2.58 7.81 -5.22
C SER A 251 -3.44 7.67 -3.97
N LEU A 252 -4.71 7.27 -4.12
CA LEU A 252 -5.62 7.03 -2.99
C LEU A 252 -5.06 5.97 -2.05
N MET A 253 -4.59 4.83 -2.56
CA MET A 253 -4.04 3.76 -1.72
C MET A 253 -2.79 4.22 -0.94
N GLY A 254 -1.88 4.94 -1.61
CA GLY A 254 -0.69 5.51 -0.98
C GLY A 254 -1.05 6.52 0.11
N ILE A 255 -1.92 7.47 -0.22
CA ILE A 255 -2.35 8.52 0.69
C ILE A 255 -3.07 7.93 1.91
N VAL A 256 -3.99 6.98 1.74
CA VAL A 256 -4.69 6.34 2.87
C VAL A 256 -3.71 5.59 3.78
N THR A 257 -2.66 4.99 3.19
CA THR A 257 -1.58 4.36 3.96
C THR A 257 -0.79 5.39 4.77
N ASP A 258 -0.43 6.53 4.18
CA ASP A 258 0.27 7.61 4.88
C ASP A 258 -0.61 8.24 5.97
N SER A 259 -1.89 8.48 5.67
CA SER A 259 -2.90 8.97 6.62
C SER A 259 -3.07 8.02 7.81
N ALA A 260 -2.98 6.71 7.60
CA ALA A 260 -3.03 5.72 8.69
C ALA A 260 -1.87 5.90 9.68
N TYR A 261 -0.66 6.20 9.20
CA TYR A 261 0.49 6.49 10.07
C TYR A 261 0.32 7.80 10.84
N VAL A 262 -0.19 8.85 10.18
CA VAL A 262 -0.47 10.13 10.84
C VAL A 262 -1.49 9.94 11.95
N ALA A 263 -2.62 9.28 11.65
CA ALA A 263 -3.67 9.01 12.65
C ALA A 263 -3.15 8.15 13.81
N HIS A 264 -2.28 7.17 13.53
CA HIS A 264 -1.67 6.36 14.58
C HIS A 264 -0.69 7.17 15.45
N GLY A 265 0.07 8.10 14.86
CA GLY A 265 0.99 8.98 15.57
C GLY A 265 0.29 10.00 16.47
N GLU A 266 -0.85 10.54 16.04
CA GLU A 266 -1.63 11.49 16.86
C GLU A 266 -2.31 10.84 18.08
N LYS A 267 -2.51 9.52 18.05
CA LYS A 267 -3.19 8.78 19.13
C LYS A 267 -2.27 8.21 20.21
N ASN A 268 -0.95 8.19 19.98
CA ASN A 268 0.05 7.58 20.88
C ASN A 268 1.11 8.59 21.32
#